data_AF-A0A0L9UJF6-F1
#
_entry.id   AF-A0A0L9UJF6-F1
#
_cell.length_a   1.000
_cell.length_b   1.000
_cell.length_c   1.000
_cell.angle_alpha   90.00
_cell.angle_beta   90.00
_cell.angle_gamma   90.00
#
_symmetry.space_group_name_H-M   'P 1'
#
loop_
_entity.id
_entity.type
_entity.pdbx_description
1 polymer ?
#
loop_
_entity_poly.entity_id
_entity_poly.type
_entity_poly.pdbx_seq_one_letter_code
_entity_poly.pdbx_strand_id
1 'polypeptide(L)' 'MMAAMKEDDSPDLREVARILKDILEIPNVPLKLRKVVVKVCDVVTRRAARLATTSIIVGSIEEEVH' A
#
# COMPACT_ATOMS: atom_id res chain seq x y z
N MET A 1 6.64 -0.68 0.85
CA MET A 1 5.80 0.29 0.08
C MET A 1 4.45 0.52 0.73
N MET A 2 3.67 -0.53 1.03
CA MET A 2 2.33 -0.36 1.60
C MET A 2 2.32 0.28 2.99
N ALA A 3 3.34 0.01 3.83
CA ALA A 3 3.53 0.68 5.11
C ALA A 3 3.69 2.20 4.94
N ALA A 4 4.62 2.64 4.09
CA ALA A 4 4.82 4.06 3.78
C ALA A 4 3.56 4.77 3.22
N MET A 5 2.71 4.07 2.45
CA MET A 5 1.43 4.62 1.97
C MET A 5 0.35 4.68 3.07
N LYS A 6 0.45 3.80 4.06
CA LYS A 6 -0.48 3.68 5.18
C LYS A 6 -0.18 4.71 6.28
N GLU A 7 1.11 5.03 6.44
CA GLU A 7 1.63 5.99 7.42
C GLU A 7 1.67 7.44 6.89
N ASP A 8 1.35 7.65 5.61
CA ASP A 8 1.27 8.98 5.01
C ASP A 8 0.00 9.71 5.48
N ASP A 9 0.13 10.45 6.59
CA ASP A 9 -0.92 11.31 7.15
C ASP A 9 -0.97 12.69 6.46
N SER A 10 -0.13 12.92 5.44
CA SER A 10 -0.11 14.20 4.73
C SER A 10 -1.46 14.46 4.04
N PRO A 11 -2.01 15.69 4.09
CA PRO A 11 -3.27 16.01 3.42
C PRO A 11 -3.23 15.77 1.90
N ASP A 12 -2.03 15.85 1.31
CA ASP A 12 -1.77 15.66 -0.12
C ASP A 12 -1.34 14.24 -0.51
N LEU A 13 -1.20 13.33 0.46
CA LEU A 13 -0.70 11.96 0.26
C LEU A 13 0.59 11.96 -0.59
N ARG A 14 1.62 12.68 -0.13
CA ARG A 14 2.86 12.95 -0.88
C ARG A 14 3.68 11.70 -1.13
N GLU A 15 3.78 10.80 -0.16
CA GLU A 15 4.50 9.54 -0.32
C GLU A 15 3.75 8.59 -1.23
N VAL A 16 2.41 8.56 -1.12
CA VAL A 16 1.58 7.84 -2.09
C VAL A 16 1.84 8.34 -3.52
N ALA A 17 1.93 9.66 -3.70
CA ALA A 17 2.21 10.27 -4.99
C ALA A 17 3.59 9.91 -5.53
N ARG A 18 4.60 9.93 -4.66
CA ARG A 18 5.97 9.54 -4.99
C ARG A 18 6.02 8.08 -5.41
N ILE A 19 5.38 7.19 -4.66
CA ILE A 19 5.33 5.76 -4.98
C ILE A 19 4.61 5.51 -6.31
N LEU A 20 3.49 6.19 -6.55
CA LEU A 20 2.77 6.09 -7.81
C LEU A 20 3.60 6.56 -9.00
N LYS A 21 4.43 7.59 -8.82
CA LYS A 21 5.27 8.14 -9.86
C LYS A 21 6.55 7.32 -10.09
N ASP A 22 7.30 7.01 -9.04
CA ASP A 22 8.63 6.42 -9.12
C ASP A 22 8.61 4.90 -9.29
N ILE A 23 7.57 4.22 -8.78
CA ILE A 23 7.51 2.75 -8.81
C ILE A 23 6.48 2.26 -9.82
N LEU A 24 5.29 2.88 -9.82
CA LEU A 24 4.23 2.49 -10.74
C LEU A 24 4.31 3.26 -12.07
N GLU A 25 5.22 4.23 -12.19
CA GLU A 25 5.40 5.07 -13.38
C GLU A 25 4.10 5.75 -13.85
N ILE A 26 3.20 6.03 -12.90
CA ILE A 26 1.93 6.74 -13.12
C ILE A 26 2.06 8.18 -12.61
N PRO A 27 2.56 9.11 -13.42
CA PRO A 27 2.62 10.51 -13.04
C PRO A 27 1.23 11.14 -13.04
N ASN A 28 1.10 12.26 -12.32
CA ASN A 28 -0.06 13.15 -12.36
C ASN A 28 -1.39 12.56 -11.85
N VAL A 29 -1.33 11.63 -10.89
CA VAL A 29 -2.54 11.08 -10.26
C VAL A 29 -3.19 12.12 -9.34
N PRO A 30 -4.48 12.47 -9.54
CA PRO A 30 -5.18 13.44 -8.72
C PRO A 30 -5.44 12.92 -7.30
N LEU A 31 -5.58 13.82 -6.33
CA LEU A 31 -5.76 13.51 -4.90
C LEU A 31 -6.90 12.51 -4.62
N LYS A 32 -8.01 12.59 -5.38
CA LYS A 32 -9.13 11.65 -5.27
C LYS A 32 -8.72 10.21 -5.57
N LEU A 33 -7.90 9.99 -6.59
CA LEU A 33 -7.40 8.66 -6.97
C LEU A 33 -6.36 8.14 -5.98
N ARG A 34 -5.49 9.00 -5.43
CA ARG A 34 -4.55 8.62 -4.36
C ARG A 34 -5.27 8.07 -3.13
N LYS A 35 -6.39 8.70 -2.73
CA LYS A 35 -7.25 8.20 -1.64
C LYS A 35 -7.85 6.82 -1.95
N VAL A 36 -8.22 6.56 -3.20
CA VAL A 36 -8.72 5.23 -3.62
C VAL A 36 -7.61 4.20 -3.50
N VAL A 37 -6.39 4.50 -3.96
CA VAL A 37 -5.24 3.59 -3.86
C VAL A 37 -4.96 3.21 -2.41
N VAL A 38 -4.93 4.16 -1.48
CA VAL A 38 -4.75 3.89 -0.04
C VAL A 38 -5.83 2.94 0.49
N LYS A 39 -7.10 3.16 0.10
CA LYS A 39 -8.20 2.26 0.49
C LYS A 39 -8.07 0.86 -0.12
N VAL A 40 -7.62 0.74 -1.37
CA VAL A 40 -7.37 -0.56 -2.01
C VAL A 40 -6.25 -1.29 -1.28
N CYS A 41 -5.14 -0.62 -0.96
CA CYS A 41 -4.06 -1.21 -0.17
C CYS A 41 -4.55 -1.68 1.20
N ASP A 42 -5.38 -0.90 1.90
CA ASP A 42 -5.96 -1.32 3.18
C ASP A 42 -6.82 -2.59 3.05
N VAL A 43 -7.66 -2.67 2.01
CA VAL A 43 -8.49 -3.85 1.75
C VAL A 43 -7.64 -5.07 1.38
N VAL A 44 -6.61 -4.89 0.55
CA VAL A 44 -5.69 -5.96 0.16
C VAL A 44 -4.93 -6.47 1.38
N THR A 45 -4.36 -5.58 2.20
CA THR A 45 -3.67 -5.94 3.45
C THR A 45 -4.57 -6.72 4.40
N ARG A 46 -5.82 -6.26 4.61
CA ARG A 46 -6.77 -6.97 5.49
C ARG A 46 -7.22 -8.33 4.94
N ARG A 47 -7.32 -8.47 3.61
CA ARG A 47 -7.65 -9.76 2.99
C ARG A 47 -6.46 -10.71 3.04
N ALA A 48 -5.25 -10.22 2.78
CA ALA A 48 -4.01 -11.00 2.88
C ALA A 48 -3.78 -11.51 4.31
N ALA A 49 -3.98 -10.66 5.33
CA ALA A 49 -3.84 -11.05 6.73
C ALA A 49 -4.76 -12.22 7.13
N ARG A 50 -5.97 -12.30 6.56
CA ARG A 50 -6.90 -13.42 6.81
C ARG A 50 -6.52 -14.71 6.09
N LEU A 51 -5.70 -14.64 5.06
CA LEU A 51 -5.22 -15.81 4.30
C LEU A 51 -3.95 -16.41 4.90
N ALA A 52 -3.29 -15.73 5.84
CA ALA A 52 -2.04 -16.18 6.47
C ALA A 52 -2.19 -17.39 7.42
N THR A 53 -3.41 -17.77 7.81
CA THR A 53 -3.64 -18.88 8.75
C THR A 53 -3.81 -20.26 8.07
N THR A 54 -3.59 -20.37 6.76
CA THR A 54 -3.64 -21.66 6.08
C THR A 54 -2.64 -21.67 4.93
N SER A 55 -1.53 -22.36 5.16
CA SER A 55 -0.71 -22.97 4.11
C SER A 55 0.13 -22.01 3.26
N ILE A 56 1.37 -21.74 3.65
CA ILE A 56 2.60 -21.52 2.83
C ILE A 56 2.60 -20.67 1.53
N ILE A 57 1.48 -20.11 1.05
CA ILE A 57 1.35 -19.46 -0.26
C ILE A 57 0.55 -18.14 -0.18
N VAL A 58 1.11 -17.16 0.51
CA VAL A 58 1.19 -15.83 -0.10
C VAL A 58 2.61 -15.36 0.16
N GLY A 59 3.42 -15.28 -0.90
CA GLY A 59 4.86 -15.08 -0.78
C GLY A 59 5.21 -13.90 0.10
N SER A 60 6.05 -14.15 1.11
CA SER A 60 6.97 -13.20 1.73
C SER A 60 6.47 -11.75 1.81
N ILE A 61 5.55 -11.49 2.73
CA ILE A 61 5.38 -10.16 3.35
C ILE A 61 5.35 -10.30 4.88
N GLU A 62 6.36 -11.01 5.40
CA GLU A 62 6.80 -10.87 6.79
C GLU A 62 8.24 -10.35 6.71
N GLU A 63 8.37 -9.02 6.74
CA GLU A 63 9.55 -8.37 7.31
C GLU A 63 9.04 -7.59 8.52
N GLU A 64 8.77 -8.34 9.58
CA GLU A 64 9.01 -7.88 10.95
C GLU A 64 9.98 -8.90 11.54
N VAL A 65 11.27 -8.58 11.58
CA VAL A 65 12.16 -9.04 12.64
C VAL A 65 13.31 -8.04 12.82
N HIS A 66 13.24 -7.38 13.97
CA HIS A 66 14.19 -6.49 14.65
C HIS A 66 14.17 -5.00 14.33
#